data_AF-A0AAN8H1A5-F1
#
_entry.id   AF-A0AAN8H1A5-F1
#
_cell.length_a   1.000
_cell.length_b   1.000
_cell.length_c   1.000
_cell.angle_alpha   90.00
_cell.angle_beta   90.00
_cell.angle_gamma   90.00
#
_symmetry.space_group_name_H-M   'P 1'
#
loop_
_entity.id
_entity.type
_entity.pdbx_description
1 polymer ?
#
loop_
_entity_poly.entity_id
_entity_poly.type
_entity_poly.pdbx_seq_one_letter_code
_entity_poly.pdbx_strand_id
1 'polypeptide(L)'
;MASTAADLARSQTREEGEGGLKAVRFQQQDFQQLRAEGLNSGELFCDPVFPADCESLGFNTLGRYSSRTRGIEWKRPTELSSDPQFIVDGAKRTDICQGALGDCWLLAALASLTLDPQILDRVVPPGQSFSSQYAGIFHFQFWQFGEWVDVVIDDRLPVKDGELLFVHSAEGREFWSALLEKAYAKVSGSYEALSGGSSLEGFEDFTGGISESYDLKEAPPSLFHIMRRGLRLGSLMGCSIDVSTETPPGS
;
A
#
# COMPACT_ATOMS: atom_id res chain seq x y z
N MET A 1 0.95 -2.88 32.72
CA MET A 1 1.18 -4.33 32.93
C MET A 1 1.05 -5.17 31.66
N ALA A 2 0.50 -4.64 30.54
CA ALA A 2 0.38 -5.39 29.27
C ALA A 2 1.57 -5.23 28.29
N SER A 3 2.48 -4.27 28.48
CA SER A 3 3.58 -4.05 27.51
C SER A 3 4.72 -5.06 27.67
N THR A 4 5.10 -5.42 28.90
CA THR A 4 6.26 -6.28 29.16
C THR A 4 6.12 -7.69 28.56
N ALA A 5 4.91 -8.25 28.52
CA ALA A 5 4.67 -9.57 27.92
C ALA A 5 4.72 -9.54 26.39
N ALA A 6 4.23 -8.47 25.76
CA ALA A 6 4.30 -8.27 24.32
C ALA A 6 5.74 -8.01 23.87
N ASP A 7 6.49 -7.22 24.65
CA ASP A 7 7.91 -6.94 24.41
C ASP A 7 8.77 -8.20 24.57
N LEU A 8 8.45 -9.07 25.54
CA LEU A 8 9.11 -10.38 25.71
C LEU A 8 8.77 -11.39 24.59
N ALA A 9 7.53 -11.40 24.10
CA ALA A 9 7.15 -12.25 22.97
C ALA A 9 7.85 -11.80 21.67
N ARG A 10 8.01 -10.48 21.49
CA ARG A 10 8.79 -9.87 20.40
C ARG A 10 10.29 -10.12 20.52
N SER A 11 10.83 -10.19 21.74
CA SER A 11 12.24 -10.54 21.93
C SER A 11 12.50 -12.04 21.70
N GLN A 12 11.57 -12.92 22.08
CA GLN A 12 11.70 -14.36 21.89
C GLN A 12 11.62 -14.77 20.41
N THR A 13 10.69 -14.19 19.63
CA THR A 13 10.61 -14.39 18.18
C THR A 13 11.85 -13.90 17.42
N ARG A 14 12.57 -12.93 17.98
CA ARG A 14 13.82 -12.40 17.43
C ARG A 14 15.06 -13.24 17.78
N GLU A 15 15.03 -13.96 18.90
CA GLU A 15 16.12 -14.86 19.34
C GLU A 15 16.06 -16.26 18.71
N GLU A 16 14.90 -16.71 18.24
CA GLU A 16 14.71 -18.05 17.62
C GLU A 16 15.21 -18.18 16.17
N GLY A 17 15.83 -17.15 15.58
CA GLY A 17 16.45 -17.27 14.25
C GLY A 17 15.47 -17.48 13.08
N GLU A 18 14.16 -17.32 13.30
CA GLU A 18 13.12 -17.29 12.26
C GLU A 18 12.86 -15.87 11.70
N GLY A 19 13.53 -14.87 12.26
CA GLY A 19 13.26 -13.43 12.11
C GLY A 19 13.73 -12.76 10.81
N GLY A 20 13.41 -13.32 9.64
CA GLY A 20 13.68 -12.63 8.37
C GLY A 20 12.66 -12.88 7.25
N LEU A 21 11.98 -14.03 7.25
CA LEU A 21 11.18 -14.44 6.09
C LEU A 21 9.67 -14.46 6.37
N LYS A 22 9.23 -14.75 7.60
CA LYS A 22 7.82 -14.90 7.92
C LYS A 22 7.25 -13.58 8.43
N ALA A 23 6.26 -13.05 7.72
CA ALA A 23 5.59 -11.81 8.10
C ALA A 23 4.68 -12.03 9.33
N VAL A 24 4.67 -11.05 10.23
CA VAL A 24 3.82 -11.00 11.41
C VAL A 24 2.42 -10.59 11.00
N ARG A 25 1.40 -11.27 11.53
CA ARG A 25 0.00 -10.99 11.20
C ARG A 25 -0.46 -9.66 11.80
N PHE A 26 -0.83 -8.70 10.95
CA PHE A 26 -1.41 -7.45 11.39
C PHE A 26 -2.74 -7.71 12.11
N GLN A 27 -2.88 -7.18 13.33
CA GLN A 27 -4.09 -7.33 14.14
C GLN A 27 -4.55 -8.79 14.31
N GLN A 28 -3.59 -9.74 14.31
CA GLN A 28 -3.80 -11.18 14.45
C GLN A 28 -4.69 -11.82 13.38
N GLN A 29 -4.91 -11.15 12.24
CA GLN A 29 -5.68 -11.70 11.12
C GLN A 29 -4.81 -12.65 10.28
N ASP A 30 -5.30 -13.85 9.99
CA ASP A 30 -4.62 -14.80 9.10
C ASP A 30 -5.37 -14.94 7.77
N PHE A 31 -4.70 -14.61 6.67
CA PHE A 31 -5.29 -14.63 5.34
C PHE A 31 -5.85 -16.01 4.95
N GLN A 32 -5.09 -17.09 5.18
CA GLN A 32 -5.48 -18.43 4.75
C GLN A 32 -6.69 -18.93 5.51
N GLN A 33 -6.71 -18.72 6.83
CA GLN A 33 -7.82 -19.07 7.70
C GLN A 33 -9.08 -18.29 7.34
N LEU A 34 -9.00 -16.95 7.27
CA LEU A 34 -10.15 -16.10 6.96
C LEU A 34 -10.70 -16.36 5.55
N ARG A 35 -9.83 -16.64 4.57
CA ARG A 35 -10.25 -17.05 3.23
C ARG A 35 -10.97 -18.40 3.25
N ALA A 36 -10.44 -19.39 3.96
CA ALA A 36 -11.07 -20.69 4.08
C ALA A 36 -12.44 -20.61 4.76
N GLU A 37 -12.57 -19.79 5.81
CA GLU A 37 -13.84 -19.52 6.49
C GLU A 37 -14.87 -18.90 5.53
N GLY A 38 -14.49 -17.86 4.78
CA GLY A 38 -15.37 -17.23 3.78
C GLY A 38 -15.77 -18.19 2.65
N LEU A 39 -14.85 -19.03 2.17
CA LEU A 39 -15.15 -20.05 1.15
C LEU A 39 -16.12 -21.12 1.68
N ASN A 40 -16.01 -21.49 2.95
CA ASN A 40 -16.87 -22.49 3.58
C ASN A 40 -18.27 -21.95 3.91
N SER A 41 -18.38 -20.69 4.34
CA SER A 41 -19.67 -20.05 4.62
C SER A 41 -20.39 -19.57 3.36
N GLY A 42 -19.66 -19.29 2.28
CA GLY A 42 -20.17 -18.64 1.08
C GLY A 42 -20.36 -17.13 1.25
N GLU A 43 -19.85 -16.55 2.33
CA GLU A 43 -19.91 -15.12 2.61
C GLU A 43 -18.61 -14.42 2.22
N LEU A 44 -18.73 -13.21 1.66
CA LEU A 44 -17.57 -12.39 1.34
C LEU A 44 -17.02 -11.72 2.60
N PHE A 45 -15.69 -11.76 2.75
CA PHE A 45 -14.99 -11.17 3.88
C PHE A 45 -15.33 -9.69 4.01
N CYS A 46 -15.64 -9.28 5.24
CA CYS A 46 -15.83 -7.90 5.62
C CYS A 46 -14.86 -7.61 6.75
N ASP A 47 -13.88 -6.75 6.50
CA ASP A 47 -12.79 -6.48 7.41
C ASP A 47 -13.32 -5.77 8.68
N PRO A 48 -13.23 -6.41 9.87
CA PRO A 48 -13.69 -5.81 11.11
C PRO A 48 -12.72 -4.75 11.65
N VAL A 49 -11.47 -4.75 11.17
CA VAL A 49 -10.40 -3.86 11.65
C VAL A 49 -10.35 -2.58 10.82
N PHE A 50 -10.76 -2.63 9.55
CA PHE A 50 -10.78 -1.49 8.65
C PHE A 50 -12.14 -1.43 7.92
N PRO A 51 -13.19 -0.99 8.64
CA PRO A 51 -14.56 -1.04 8.14
C PRO A 51 -14.77 -0.14 6.92
N ALA A 52 -15.72 -0.51 6.07
CA ALA A 52 -16.11 0.27 4.90
C ALA A 52 -16.99 1.48 5.30
N ASP A 53 -16.43 2.41 6.07
CA ASP A 53 -17.11 3.60 6.55
C ASP A 53 -16.21 4.85 6.53
N CYS A 54 -16.70 5.95 7.10
CA CYS A 54 -15.98 7.22 7.09
C CYS A 54 -14.73 7.25 7.97
N GLU A 55 -14.61 6.40 8.99
CA GLU A 55 -13.44 6.39 9.89
C GLU A 55 -12.21 5.88 9.13
N SER A 56 -12.40 4.91 8.22
CA SER A 56 -11.35 4.41 7.34
C SER A 56 -10.91 5.42 6.28
N LEU A 57 -11.77 6.39 5.92
CA LEU A 57 -11.42 7.44 4.96
C LEU A 57 -10.53 8.51 5.59
N GLY A 58 -10.84 8.96 6.79
CA GLY A 58 -10.08 10.02 7.45
C GLY A 58 -10.79 10.68 8.61
N PHE A 59 -10.20 11.77 9.08
CA PHE A 59 -10.57 12.44 10.32
C PHE A 59 -10.77 13.96 10.16
N ASN A 60 -10.26 14.56 9.10
CA ASN A 60 -10.32 16.00 8.86
C ASN A 60 -10.83 16.31 7.45
N THR A 61 -9.94 16.41 6.46
CA THR A 61 -10.27 16.69 5.06
C THR A 61 -11.05 15.56 4.40
N LEU A 62 -10.87 14.33 4.87
CA LEU A 62 -11.67 13.15 4.49
C LEU A 62 -12.49 12.61 5.67
N GLY A 63 -12.75 13.44 6.69
CA GLY A 63 -13.58 13.06 7.82
C GLY A 63 -15.08 12.99 7.48
N ARG A 64 -15.88 12.46 8.43
CA ARG A 64 -17.35 12.30 8.33
C ARG A 64 -18.11 13.54 7.87
N TYR A 65 -17.68 14.73 8.30
CA TYR A 65 -18.39 15.99 8.00
C TYR A 65 -17.83 16.73 6.79
N SER A 66 -16.80 16.18 6.12
CA SER A 66 -16.22 16.77 4.93
C SER A 66 -17.21 16.72 3.76
N SER A 67 -17.25 17.79 2.96
CA SER A 67 -17.98 17.77 1.69
C SER A 67 -17.34 16.83 0.68
N ARG A 68 -16.04 16.53 0.82
CA ARG A 68 -15.30 15.64 -0.08
C ARG A 68 -15.79 14.20 0.03
N THR A 69 -16.20 13.77 1.24
CA THR A 69 -16.66 12.41 1.52
C THR A 69 -18.15 12.17 1.30
N ARG A 70 -18.92 13.21 0.97
CA ARG A 70 -20.34 13.04 0.63
C ARG A 70 -20.49 12.25 -0.66
N GLY A 71 -21.41 11.29 -0.64
CA GLY A 71 -21.73 10.44 -1.78
C GLY A 71 -20.68 9.37 -2.08
N ILE A 72 -19.72 9.14 -1.18
CA ILE A 72 -18.82 7.99 -1.28
C ILE A 72 -19.60 6.73 -0.92
N GLU A 73 -19.52 5.75 -1.81
CA GLU A 73 -19.99 4.38 -1.61
C GLU A 73 -18.79 3.46 -1.54
N TRP A 74 -18.93 2.32 -0.86
CA TRP A 74 -17.90 1.28 -0.85
C TRP A 74 -18.37 0.11 -1.70
N LYS A 75 -17.66 -0.17 -2.80
CA LYS A 75 -18.01 -1.20 -3.76
C LYS A 75 -16.86 -2.16 -3.98
N ARG A 76 -17.18 -3.42 -4.25
CA ARG A 76 -16.17 -4.42 -4.65
C ARG A 76 -15.87 -4.30 -6.15
N PRO A 77 -14.68 -4.69 -6.61
CA PRO A 77 -14.34 -4.78 -8.04
C PRO A 77 -15.37 -5.54 -8.88
N THR A 78 -15.98 -6.59 -8.31
CA THR A 78 -17.05 -7.38 -8.95
C THR A 78 -18.35 -6.60 -9.21
N GLU A 79 -18.53 -5.44 -8.57
CA GLU A 79 -19.66 -4.53 -8.79
C GLU A 79 -19.34 -3.41 -9.78
N LEU A 80 -18.06 -3.16 -10.05
CA LEU A 80 -17.55 -2.07 -10.89
C LEU A 80 -17.18 -2.54 -12.30
N SER A 81 -16.63 -3.76 -12.41
CA SER A 81 -16.18 -4.35 -13.66
C SER A 81 -16.82 -5.73 -13.85
N SER A 82 -17.13 -6.07 -15.11
CA SER A 82 -17.66 -7.40 -15.48
C SER A 82 -16.60 -8.51 -15.42
N ASP A 83 -15.32 -8.15 -15.49
CA ASP A 83 -14.18 -9.07 -15.45
C ASP A 83 -13.06 -8.46 -14.59
N PRO A 84 -13.24 -8.38 -13.26
CA PRO A 84 -12.21 -7.83 -12.40
C PRO A 84 -11.01 -8.78 -12.34
N GLN A 85 -9.82 -8.21 -12.52
CA GLN A 85 -8.55 -8.91 -12.49
C GLN A 85 -7.70 -8.34 -11.37
N PHE A 86 -6.95 -9.22 -10.69
CA PHE A 86 -6.04 -8.75 -9.65
C PHE A 86 -4.85 -8.07 -10.30
N ILE A 87 -4.10 -8.81 -11.13
CA ILE A 87 -2.98 -8.34 -11.95
C ILE A 87 -3.15 -8.95 -13.36
N VAL A 88 -2.97 -8.18 -14.44
CA VAL A 88 -2.97 -8.70 -15.83
C VAL A 88 -1.62 -8.48 -16.50
N ASP A 89 -1.05 -9.54 -17.07
CA ASP A 89 0.23 -9.49 -17.78
C ASP A 89 1.39 -8.88 -16.97
N GLY A 90 1.36 -9.11 -15.64
CA GLY A 90 2.32 -8.57 -14.67
C GLY A 90 1.98 -7.14 -14.23
N ALA A 91 2.37 -6.77 -13.01
CA ALA A 91 2.11 -5.44 -12.50
C ALA A 91 2.99 -4.41 -13.24
N LYS A 92 2.35 -3.42 -13.85
CA LYS A 92 2.99 -2.38 -14.64
C LYS A 92 2.80 -1.03 -13.99
N ARG A 93 3.69 -0.09 -14.35
CA ARG A 93 3.59 1.32 -13.95
C ARG A 93 2.30 1.98 -14.41
N THR A 94 1.70 1.51 -15.51
CA THR A 94 0.43 2.00 -16.06
C THR A 94 -0.78 1.68 -15.20
N ASP A 95 -0.63 0.75 -14.25
CA ASP A 95 -1.71 0.32 -13.37
C ASP A 95 -1.87 1.26 -12.17
N ILE A 96 -1.09 2.35 -12.14
CA ILE A 96 -0.98 3.29 -11.03
C ILE A 96 -1.31 4.68 -11.56
N CYS A 97 -2.60 5.03 -11.51
CA CYS A 97 -3.09 6.39 -11.72
C CYS A 97 -3.51 6.99 -10.38
N GLN A 98 -2.97 8.18 -10.08
CA GLN A 98 -3.30 8.88 -8.83
C GLN A 98 -4.77 9.29 -8.82
N GLY A 99 -5.44 9.04 -7.71
CA GLY A 99 -6.80 9.51 -7.46
C GLY A 99 -6.84 10.88 -6.78
N ALA A 100 -7.85 11.11 -5.95
CA ALA A 100 -8.10 12.39 -5.29
C ALA A 100 -7.24 12.64 -4.03
N LEU A 101 -6.32 11.75 -3.69
CA LEU A 101 -5.49 11.80 -2.49
C LEU A 101 -4.09 12.38 -2.78
N GLY A 102 -3.50 13.04 -1.78
CA GLY A 102 -2.15 13.63 -1.85
C GLY A 102 -1.04 12.62 -1.56
N ASP A 103 -1.13 11.42 -2.11
CA ASP A 103 -0.28 10.26 -1.83
C ASP A 103 0.66 9.91 -3.01
N CYS A 104 0.90 10.85 -3.94
CA CYS A 104 1.79 10.65 -5.09
C CYS A 104 3.17 10.09 -4.74
N TRP A 105 3.64 10.36 -3.51
CA TRP A 105 4.86 9.84 -2.94
C TRP A 105 4.85 8.30 -2.84
N LEU A 106 3.73 7.71 -2.44
CA LEU A 106 3.49 6.26 -2.31
C LEU A 106 3.43 5.62 -3.69
N LEU A 107 2.77 6.29 -4.65
CA LEU A 107 2.64 5.82 -6.03
C LEU A 107 3.96 5.80 -6.77
N ALA A 108 4.83 6.78 -6.52
CA ALA A 108 6.18 6.79 -7.06
C ALA A 108 7.02 5.61 -6.54
N ALA A 109 6.89 5.28 -5.25
CA ALA A 109 7.52 4.10 -4.67
C ALA A 109 6.92 2.82 -5.28
N LEU A 110 5.59 2.69 -5.32
CA LEU A 110 4.88 1.55 -5.91
C LEU A 110 5.25 1.31 -7.38
N ALA A 111 5.31 2.37 -8.19
CA ALA A 111 5.72 2.28 -9.59
C ALA A 111 7.17 1.80 -9.73
N SER A 112 8.02 2.08 -8.75
CA SER A 112 9.41 1.60 -8.75
C SER A 112 9.50 0.12 -8.36
N LEU A 113 8.60 -0.39 -7.49
CA LEU A 113 8.52 -1.82 -7.18
C LEU A 113 8.22 -2.66 -8.42
N THR A 114 7.38 -2.16 -9.34
CA THR A 114 7.05 -2.89 -10.57
C THR A 114 8.26 -3.19 -11.48
N LEU A 115 9.41 -2.54 -11.24
CA LEU A 115 10.65 -2.85 -11.96
C LEU A 115 11.36 -4.11 -11.46
N ASP A 116 11.08 -4.54 -10.23
CA ASP A 116 11.71 -5.71 -9.62
C ASP A 116 10.63 -6.70 -9.17
N PRO A 117 10.36 -7.75 -9.97
CA PRO A 117 9.36 -8.75 -9.64
C PRO A 117 9.60 -9.45 -8.30
N GLN A 118 10.84 -9.56 -7.82
CA GLN A 118 11.10 -10.23 -6.54
C GLN A 118 10.67 -9.37 -5.36
N ILE A 119 10.92 -8.06 -5.43
CA ILE A 119 10.44 -7.10 -4.43
C ILE A 119 8.91 -6.99 -4.51
N LEU A 120 8.36 -6.94 -5.72
CA LEU A 120 6.92 -6.90 -5.91
C LEU A 120 6.23 -8.15 -5.32
N ASP A 121 6.69 -9.36 -5.63
CA ASP A 121 6.10 -10.61 -5.11
C ASP A 121 6.20 -10.69 -3.58
N ARG A 122 7.18 -9.99 -2.98
CA ARG A 122 7.28 -9.87 -1.53
C ARG A 122 6.16 -9.01 -0.96
N VAL A 123 5.87 -7.86 -1.58
CA VAL A 123 4.84 -6.91 -1.11
C VAL A 123 3.43 -7.33 -1.54
N VAL A 124 3.30 -7.94 -2.72
CA VAL A 124 2.06 -8.42 -3.34
C VAL A 124 2.19 -9.94 -3.55
N PRO A 125 1.87 -10.76 -2.54
CA PRO A 125 2.02 -12.20 -2.64
C PRO A 125 1.24 -12.78 -3.85
N PRO A 126 1.84 -13.70 -4.62
CA PRO A 126 1.19 -14.30 -5.78
C PRO A 126 0.06 -15.26 -5.39
N GLY A 127 -0.80 -15.60 -6.35
CA GLY A 127 -1.90 -16.56 -6.15
C GLY A 127 -3.19 -15.95 -5.63
N GLN A 128 -3.29 -14.62 -5.63
CA GLN A 128 -4.52 -13.86 -5.35
C GLN A 128 -5.30 -13.64 -6.66
N SER A 129 -6.63 -13.75 -6.60
CA SER A 129 -7.49 -13.70 -7.80
C SER A 129 -8.94 -13.40 -7.44
N PHE A 130 -9.66 -12.76 -8.36
CA PHE A 130 -11.11 -12.59 -8.29
C PHE A 130 -11.90 -13.79 -8.85
N SER A 131 -11.26 -14.69 -9.60
CA SER A 131 -11.94 -15.82 -10.26
C SER A 131 -11.72 -17.16 -9.56
N SER A 132 -10.56 -17.36 -8.94
CA SER A 132 -10.20 -18.61 -8.26
C SER A 132 -10.11 -18.42 -6.75
N GLN A 133 -10.83 -19.25 -5.98
CA GLN A 133 -10.85 -19.21 -4.51
C GLN A 133 -11.19 -17.82 -3.95
N TYR A 134 -12.05 -17.09 -4.66
CA TYR A 134 -12.46 -15.75 -4.28
C TYR A 134 -13.42 -15.77 -3.10
N ALA A 135 -13.08 -15.00 -2.06
CA ALA A 135 -13.90 -14.77 -0.88
C ALA A 135 -13.90 -13.28 -0.48
N GLY A 136 -13.63 -12.37 -1.43
CA GLY A 136 -13.61 -10.92 -1.17
C GLY A 136 -12.50 -10.48 -0.21
N ILE A 137 -11.37 -11.20 -0.20
CA ILE A 137 -10.25 -11.04 0.73
C ILE A 137 -8.91 -11.10 -0.01
N PHE A 138 -8.01 -10.20 0.35
CA PHE A 138 -6.66 -10.07 -0.21
C PHE A 138 -5.66 -9.77 0.91
N HIS A 139 -4.37 -9.91 0.64
CA HIS A 139 -3.33 -9.54 1.59
C HIS A 139 -2.06 -9.01 0.92
N PHE A 140 -1.34 -8.19 1.67
CA PHE A 140 -0.11 -7.51 1.27
C PHE A 140 0.91 -7.55 2.41
N GLN A 141 2.19 -7.41 2.10
CA GLN A 141 3.24 -7.38 3.11
C GLN A 141 3.99 -6.05 3.08
N PHE A 142 4.10 -5.42 4.23
CA PHE A 142 4.86 -4.19 4.39
C PHE A 142 5.91 -4.38 5.47
N TRP A 143 7.07 -3.78 5.27
CA TRP A 143 8.06 -3.61 6.31
C TRP A 143 7.60 -2.51 7.25
N GLN A 144 7.53 -2.79 8.54
CA GLN A 144 7.15 -1.84 9.58
C GLN A 144 8.13 -1.95 10.73
N PHE A 145 8.88 -0.88 10.99
CA PHE A 145 9.77 -0.74 12.16
C PHE A 145 10.72 -1.94 12.41
N GLY A 146 11.22 -2.58 11.37
CA GLY A 146 12.19 -3.68 11.47
C GLY A 146 11.63 -5.09 11.30
N GLU A 147 10.33 -5.24 11.03
CA GLU A 147 9.70 -6.53 10.77
C GLU A 147 8.75 -6.48 9.56
N TRP A 148 8.63 -7.60 8.85
CA TRP A 148 7.60 -7.76 7.82
C TRP A 148 6.25 -8.00 8.49
N VAL A 149 5.22 -7.31 8.03
CA VAL A 149 3.85 -7.39 8.54
C VAL A 149 2.90 -7.76 7.40
N ASP A 150 2.14 -8.83 7.59
CA ASP A 150 1.13 -9.33 6.65
C ASP A 150 -0.22 -8.68 6.98
N VAL A 151 -0.78 -7.96 6.02
CA VAL A 151 -1.98 -7.14 6.18
C VAL A 151 -3.08 -7.69 5.31
N VAL A 152 -4.11 -8.23 5.96
CA VAL A 152 -5.32 -8.73 5.32
C VAL A 152 -6.30 -7.58 5.12
N ILE A 153 -6.96 -7.52 3.97
CA ILE A 153 -8.05 -6.58 3.69
C ILE A 153 -9.20 -7.29 2.97
N ASP A 154 -10.40 -6.73 3.07
CA ASP A 154 -11.42 -7.00 2.06
C ASP A 154 -11.23 -6.12 0.81
N ASP A 155 -11.95 -6.42 -0.27
CA ASP A 155 -11.84 -5.70 -1.54
C ASP A 155 -12.85 -4.56 -1.74
N ARG A 156 -13.54 -4.09 -0.69
CA ARG A 156 -14.41 -2.91 -0.80
C ARG A 156 -13.56 -1.66 -0.99
N LEU A 157 -13.77 -0.92 -2.07
CA LEU A 157 -13.02 0.29 -2.39
C LEU A 157 -13.94 1.53 -2.36
N PRO A 158 -13.42 2.70 -1.92
CA PRO A 158 -14.16 3.96 -1.99
C PRO A 158 -14.41 4.40 -3.43
N VAL A 159 -15.68 4.60 -3.75
CA VAL A 159 -16.18 4.95 -5.09
C VAL A 159 -17.05 6.18 -4.99
N LYS A 160 -16.90 7.08 -5.96
CA LYS A 160 -17.74 8.27 -6.11
C LYS A 160 -18.16 8.41 -7.56
N ASP A 161 -19.46 8.61 -7.77
CA ASP A 161 -20.05 8.76 -9.11
C ASP A 161 -19.73 7.57 -10.06
N GLY A 162 -19.53 6.37 -9.50
CA GLY A 162 -19.23 5.14 -10.24
C GLY A 162 -17.74 4.86 -10.45
N GLU A 163 -16.86 5.82 -10.13
CA GLU A 163 -15.42 5.71 -10.33
C GLU A 163 -14.66 5.56 -9.01
N LEU A 164 -13.51 4.86 -9.04
CA LEU A 164 -12.62 4.75 -7.88
C LEU A 164 -12.12 6.14 -7.46
N LEU A 165 -12.20 6.44 -6.17
CA LEU A 165 -11.81 7.75 -5.65
C LEU A 165 -10.29 7.92 -5.55
N PHE A 166 -9.59 6.82 -5.28
CA PHE A 166 -8.16 6.79 -5.03
C PHE A 166 -7.42 6.08 -6.17
N VAL A 167 -6.33 5.36 -5.87
CA VAL A 167 -5.49 4.72 -6.90
C VAL A 167 -6.31 3.75 -7.73
N HIS A 168 -6.07 3.76 -9.04
CA HIS A 168 -6.71 2.86 -9.99
C HIS A 168 -5.82 2.59 -11.19
N SER A 169 -6.10 1.52 -11.92
CA SER A 169 -5.46 1.23 -13.20
C SER A 169 -6.14 1.99 -14.35
N ALA A 170 -5.35 2.46 -15.31
CA ALA A 170 -5.87 3.05 -16.55
C ALA A 170 -6.69 2.06 -17.39
N GLU A 171 -6.46 0.75 -17.26
CA GLU A 171 -7.23 -0.28 -17.96
C GLU A 171 -8.63 -0.53 -17.35
N GLY A 172 -8.88 -0.03 -16.13
CA GLY A 172 -10.18 -0.10 -15.44
C GLY A 172 -10.61 -1.48 -14.94
N ARG A 173 -9.87 -2.55 -15.26
CA ARG A 173 -10.15 -3.92 -14.81
C ARG A 173 -9.11 -4.51 -13.86
N GLU A 174 -8.01 -3.80 -13.61
CA GLU A 174 -6.96 -4.22 -12.67
C GLU A 174 -7.06 -3.46 -11.35
N PHE A 175 -6.98 -4.20 -10.24
CA PHE A 175 -7.29 -3.66 -8.91
C PHE A 175 -6.19 -3.86 -7.87
N TRP A 176 -5.07 -4.53 -8.18
CA TRP A 176 -4.00 -4.78 -7.21
C TRP A 176 -3.45 -3.50 -6.59
N SER A 177 -3.28 -2.43 -7.38
CA SER A 177 -2.74 -1.14 -6.91
C SER A 177 -3.69 -0.43 -5.96
N ALA A 178 -4.99 -0.42 -6.28
CA ALA A 178 -6.04 0.12 -5.41
C ALA A 178 -6.15 -0.65 -4.08
N LEU A 179 -6.05 -1.98 -4.14
CA LEU A 179 -6.08 -2.84 -2.96
C LEU A 179 -4.81 -2.70 -2.11
N LEU A 180 -3.65 -2.52 -2.73
CA LEU A 180 -2.40 -2.25 -2.02
C LEU A 180 -2.46 -0.92 -1.28
N GLU A 181 -2.93 0.15 -1.93
CA GLU A 181 -3.14 1.45 -1.30
C GLU A 181 -4.07 1.31 -0.09
N LYS A 182 -5.18 0.58 -0.22
CA LYS A 182 -6.09 0.28 0.89
C LYS A 182 -5.39 -0.43 2.05
N ALA A 183 -4.59 -1.45 1.77
CA ALA A 183 -3.87 -2.19 2.80
C ALA A 183 -2.85 -1.29 3.52
N TYR A 184 -2.19 -0.40 2.78
CA TYR A 184 -1.27 0.57 3.34
C TYR A 184 -2.00 1.63 4.18
N ALA A 185 -3.13 2.16 3.70
CA ALA A 185 -4.03 3.03 4.46
C ALA A 185 -4.49 2.40 5.78
N LYS A 186 -4.77 1.08 5.78
CA LYS A 186 -5.12 0.33 6.97
C LYS A 186 -4.00 0.30 8.01
N VAL A 187 -2.75 0.09 7.59
CA VAL A 187 -1.59 0.13 8.50
C VAL A 187 -1.37 1.54 9.05
N SER A 188 -1.55 2.56 8.21
CA SER A 188 -1.45 3.98 8.59
C SER A 188 -2.68 4.49 9.37
N GLY A 189 -3.76 3.71 9.44
CA GLY A 189 -4.98 3.97 10.21
C GLY A 189 -6.15 4.58 9.42
N SER A 190 -5.91 5.26 8.29
CA SER A 190 -6.94 5.76 7.38
C SER A 190 -6.33 6.18 6.03
N TYR A 191 -7.14 6.38 4.99
CA TYR A 191 -6.64 6.94 3.73
C TYR A 191 -6.07 8.35 3.91
N GLU A 192 -6.70 9.20 4.73
CA GLU A 192 -6.18 10.54 5.00
C GLU A 192 -4.79 10.54 5.63
N ALA A 193 -4.44 9.49 6.40
CA ALA A 193 -3.11 9.35 6.98
C ALA A 193 -2.00 9.16 5.93
N LEU A 194 -2.35 8.83 4.68
CA LEU A 194 -1.40 8.74 3.57
C LEU A 194 -1.09 10.11 2.93
N SER A 195 -1.82 11.16 3.28
CA SER A 195 -1.59 12.49 2.70
C SER A 195 -0.30 13.12 3.25
N GLY A 196 0.60 13.51 2.35
CA GLY A 196 1.79 14.28 2.70
C GLY A 196 2.99 13.49 3.25
N GLY A 197 3.09 12.19 2.94
CA GLY A 197 4.28 11.38 3.22
C GLY A 197 5.42 11.60 2.22
N SER A 198 6.49 10.83 2.38
CA SER A 198 7.71 10.88 1.57
C SER A 198 7.94 9.59 0.79
N SER A 199 8.38 9.67 -0.47
CA SER A 199 8.68 8.46 -1.27
C SER A 199 9.76 7.59 -0.63
N LEU A 200 10.63 8.17 0.20
CA LEU A 200 11.63 7.41 0.94
C LEU A 200 10.99 6.48 1.98
N GLU A 201 9.94 6.95 2.67
CA GLU A 201 9.17 6.12 3.61
C GLU A 201 8.54 4.95 2.86
N GLY A 202 7.95 5.21 1.68
CA GLY A 202 7.40 4.15 0.83
C GLY A 202 8.46 3.14 0.39
N PHE A 203 9.67 3.59 0.01
CA PHE A 203 10.76 2.68 -0.34
C PHE A 203 11.19 1.80 0.83
N GLU A 204 11.30 2.35 2.03
CA GLU A 204 11.66 1.60 3.23
C GLU A 204 10.58 0.58 3.59
N ASP A 205 9.31 1.00 3.59
CA ASP A 205 8.18 0.14 3.93
C ASP A 205 7.93 -0.96 2.88
N PHE A 206 8.37 -0.77 1.65
CA PHE A 206 8.23 -1.78 0.60
C PHE A 206 9.43 -2.71 0.45
N THR A 207 10.60 -2.36 1.01
CA THR A 207 11.83 -3.13 0.79
C THR A 207 12.50 -3.62 2.07
N GLY A 208 12.26 -2.97 3.21
CA GLY A 208 13.06 -3.09 4.42
C GLY A 208 14.51 -2.60 4.26
N GLY A 209 14.80 -1.89 3.16
CA GLY A 209 16.10 -1.31 2.86
C GLY A 209 16.36 -0.02 3.65
N ILE A 210 17.54 0.55 3.43
CA ILE A 210 17.93 1.85 3.96
C ILE A 210 17.88 2.86 2.82
N SER A 211 17.21 3.98 3.06
CA SER A 211 17.14 5.08 2.09
C SER A 211 18.25 6.10 2.31
N GLU A 212 18.84 6.57 1.21
CA GLU A 212 19.75 7.72 1.18
C GLU A 212 19.18 8.79 0.22
N SER A 213 19.24 10.06 0.60
CA SER A 213 18.79 11.18 -0.21
C SER A 213 19.92 12.18 -0.47
N TYR A 214 19.88 12.80 -1.65
CA TYR A 214 20.88 13.76 -2.11
C TYR A 214 20.17 14.97 -2.71
N ASP A 215 20.44 16.18 -2.20
CA ASP A 215 20.03 17.42 -2.86
C ASP A 215 20.88 17.60 -4.13
N LEU A 216 20.22 17.64 -5.29
CA LEU A 216 20.90 17.80 -6.57
C LEU A 216 21.52 19.19 -6.75
N LYS A 217 21.10 20.20 -5.99
CA LYS A 217 21.74 21.53 -5.98
C LYS A 217 23.09 21.51 -5.27
N GLU A 218 23.27 20.60 -4.32
CA GLU A 218 24.49 20.42 -3.53
C GLU A 218 25.10 19.02 -3.71
N ALA A 219 24.95 18.45 -4.92
CA ALA A 219 25.34 17.09 -5.20
C ALA A 219 26.86 16.85 -5.03
N PRO A 220 27.28 15.76 -4.36
CA PRO A 220 28.70 15.42 -4.28
C PRO A 220 29.26 15.07 -5.67
N PRO A 221 30.54 15.39 -5.98
CA PRO A 221 31.14 15.05 -7.27
C PRO A 221 31.11 13.54 -7.60
N SER A 222 31.03 12.70 -6.57
CA SER A 222 30.95 11.24 -6.67
C SER A 222 29.53 10.70 -6.90
N LEU A 223 28.49 11.54 -6.97
CA LEU A 223 27.08 11.10 -7.04
C LEU A 223 26.84 10.07 -8.16
N PHE A 224 27.35 10.33 -9.37
CA PHE A 224 27.20 9.38 -10.47
C PHE A 224 27.84 8.01 -10.20
N HIS A 225 28.96 7.98 -9.47
CA HIS A 225 29.59 6.73 -9.06
C HIS A 225 28.75 5.99 -8.02
N ILE A 226 28.17 6.72 -7.05
CA ILE A 226 27.24 6.18 -6.04
C ILE A 226 26.03 5.56 -6.75
N MET A 227 25.40 6.29 -7.68
CA MET A 227 24.27 5.78 -8.48
C MET A 227 24.66 4.52 -9.28
N ARG A 228 25.81 4.51 -9.97
CA ARG A 228 26.27 3.30 -10.69
C ARG A 228 26.55 2.12 -9.78
N ARG A 229 26.93 2.36 -8.52
CA ARG A 229 27.12 1.30 -7.53
C ARG A 229 25.78 0.79 -7.04
N GLY A 230 24.85 1.67 -6.68
CA GLY A 230 23.49 1.29 -6.27
C GLY A 230 22.77 0.47 -7.33
N LEU A 231 22.78 0.90 -8.59
CA LEU A 231 22.15 0.16 -9.69
C LEU A 231 22.72 -1.26 -9.85
N ARG A 232 24.03 -1.44 -9.67
CA ARG A 232 24.67 -2.77 -9.74
C ARG A 232 24.33 -3.66 -8.55
N LEU A 233 23.97 -3.08 -7.42
CA LEU A 233 23.57 -3.77 -6.19
C LEU A 233 22.06 -3.99 -6.09
N GLY A 234 21.28 -3.58 -7.10
CA GLY A 234 19.83 -3.71 -7.11
C GLY A 234 19.10 -2.65 -6.28
N SER A 235 19.75 -1.53 -5.95
CA SER A 235 19.08 -0.42 -5.25
C SER A 235 18.01 0.22 -6.15
N LEU A 236 16.84 0.48 -5.58
CA LEU A 236 15.82 1.31 -6.20
C LEU A 236 16.23 2.79 -6.11
N MET A 237 15.92 3.57 -7.15
CA MET A 237 16.23 5.00 -7.20
C MET A 237 15.01 5.77 -7.66
N GLY A 238 14.66 6.81 -6.90
CA GLY A 238 13.63 7.79 -7.24
C GLY A 238 14.22 9.19 -7.34
N CYS A 239 13.54 10.07 -8.06
CA CYS A 239 13.84 11.49 -8.09
C CYS A 239 12.53 12.29 -8.08
N SER A 240 12.55 13.45 -7.45
CA SER A 240 11.43 14.40 -7.41
C SER A 240 11.91 15.79 -7.82
N ILE A 241 10.97 16.66 -8.16
CA ILE A 241 11.21 18.07 -8.42
C ILE A 241 10.35 18.85 -7.42
N ASP A 242 10.98 19.73 -6.64
CA ASP A 242 10.26 20.62 -5.73
C ASP A 242 9.50 21.67 -6.53
N VAL A 243 8.19 21.74 -6.34
CA VAL A 243 7.36 22.81 -6.91
C VAL A 243 7.42 24.01 -5.97
N SER A 244 8.37 24.91 -6.19
CA SER A 244 8.37 26.20 -5.49
C SER A 244 7.31 27.12 -6.10
N THR A 245 6.25 27.41 -5.35
CA THR A 245 5.35 28.52 -5.68
C THR A 245 6.11 29.82 -5.39
N GLU A 246 6.82 30.34 -6.39
CA GLU A 246 7.25 31.74 -6.33
C GLU A 246 5.97 32.59 -6.39
N THR A 247 5.53 33.10 -5.24
CA THR A 247 4.61 34.22 -5.20
C THR A 247 5.28 35.38 -5.94
N PRO A 248 4.70 35.91 -7.04
CA PRO A 248 5.30 37.05 -7.69
C PRO A 248 5.34 38.21 -6.69
N PRO A 249 6.48 38.93 -6.58
CA PRO A 249 6.55 40.08 -5.70
C PRO A 249 5.66 41.20 -6.27
N GLY A 250 4.51 41.43 -5.65
CA GLY A 250 3.65 42.58 -5.91
C GLY A 250 2.20 42.23 -6.21
N SER A 251 1.40 42.04 -5.15
CA SER A 251 -0.05 42.26 -5.15
C SER A 251 -0.40 43.19 -4.00
#